data_AF-A0A7J9BK34-F1
#
_entry.id   AF-A0A7J9BK34-F1
#
_cell.length_a   1.000
_cell.length_b   1.000
_cell.length_c   1.000
_cell.angle_alpha   90.00
_cell.angle_beta   90.00
_cell.angle_gamma   90.00
#
_symmetry.space_group_name_H-M   'P 1'
#
loop_
_entity.id
_entity.type
_entity.pdbx_description
1 polymer ?
#
loop_
_entity_poly.entity_id
_entity_poly.type
_entity_poly.pdbx_seq_one_letter_code
_entity_poly.pdbx_strand_id
1 'polypeptide(L)'
;MERNQIRLVSSLFWIKIGSEVNGECCRLRIKLNVQKPLRRGIFVSIGNWNRFWIHFKYEKLPTFCFGCGRLGHGLQECTGEFKV
;
A
#
# COMPACT_ATOMS: atom_id res chain seq x y z
N MET A 1 -26.30 1.18 -13.98
CA MET A 1 -24.87 1.42 -14.24
C MET A 1 -24.10 1.04 -13.00
N GLU A 2 -23.40 -0.09 -13.06
CA GLU A 2 -22.72 -0.71 -11.93
C GLU A 2 -21.56 0.16 -11.45
N ARG A 3 -21.53 0.43 -10.15
CA ARG A 3 -20.42 1.13 -9.50
C ARG A 3 -19.20 0.23 -9.60
N ASN A 4 -18.16 0.66 -10.30
CA ASN A 4 -16.85 0.01 -10.36
C ASN A 4 -16.22 -0.03 -8.96
N GLN A 5 -16.63 -1.00 -8.13
CA GLN A 5 -16.11 -1.20 -6.79
C GLN A 5 -14.82 -2.01 -6.86
N ILE A 6 -13.71 -1.34 -6.56
CA ILE A 6 -12.42 -1.97 -6.37
C ILE A 6 -12.37 -2.56 -4.96
N ARG A 7 -12.21 -3.88 -4.85
CA ARG A 7 -12.08 -4.57 -3.55
C ARG A 7 -10.61 -4.90 -3.31
N LEU A 8 -10.12 -4.56 -2.12
CA LEU A 8 -8.76 -4.91 -1.70
C LEU A 8 -8.80 -6.22 -0.92
N VAL A 9 -7.97 -7.18 -1.32
CA VAL A 9 -8.05 -8.57 -0.82
C VAL A 9 -7.06 -8.84 0.32
N SER A 10 -6.36 -7.81 0.82
CA SER A 10 -5.42 -7.95 1.93
C SER A 10 -6.18 -7.87 3.27
N SER A 11 -6.21 -9.00 3.98
CA SER A 11 -7.07 -9.37 5.11
C SER A 11 -7.21 -8.43 6.32
N LEU A 12 -6.71 -7.19 6.33
CA LEU A 12 -6.84 -6.28 7.49
C LEU A 12 -7.05 -4.80 7.19
N PHE A 13 -7.21 -4.35 5.94
CA PHE A 13 -7.46 -2.93 5.67
C PHE A 13 -8.59 -2.76 4.66
N TRP A 14 -9.80 -2.53 5.18
CA TRP A 14 -10.93 -2.04 4.41
C TRP A 14 -10.67 -0.59 3.99
N ILE A 15 -9.85 -0.37 2.97
CA ILE A 15 -9.72 0.95 2.36
C ILE A 15 -10.91 1.08 1.40
N LYS A 16 -11.89 1.90 1.77
CA LYS A 16 -12.89 2.38 0.82
C LYS A 16 -12.21 3.42 -0.08
N ILE A 17 -11.94 3.02 -1.32
CA ILE A 17 -11.45 3.94 -2.35
C ILE A 17 -12.67 4.70 -2.87
N GLY A 18 -12.82 5.96 -2.48
CA GLY A 18 -13.68 6.90 -3.19
C GLY A 18 -12.88 7.45 -4.37
N SER A 19 -12.97 6.81 -5.53
CA SER A 19 -12.35 7.33 -6.75
C SER A 19 -13.33 8.26 -7.48
N GLU A 20 -12.92 9.50 -7.72
CA GLU A 20 -13.32 10.22 -8.93
C GLU A 20 -12.39 9.74 -10.04
N VAL A 21 -12.86 8.77 -10.82
CA VAL A 21 -12.13 8.32 -12.02
C VAL A 21 -12.39 9.37 -13.11
N ASN A 22 -11.48 10.33 -13.23
CA ASN A 22 -11.49 11.29 -14.35
C ASN A 22 -10.21 11.06 -15.16
N GLY A 23 -10.26 10.11 -16.11
CA GLY A 23 -9.13 9.70 -16.96
C GLY A 23 -8.37 8.44 -16.49
N GLU A 24 -7.19 8.21 -17.09
CA GLU A 24 -6.36 6.98 -16.97
C GLU A 24 -5.71 6.73 -15.59
N CYS A 25 -5.87 7.66 -14.63
CA CYS A 25 -5.14 7.63 -13.36
C CYS A 25 -6.08 7.73 -12.15
N CYS A 26 -5.91 6.87 -11.15
CA CYS A 26 -6.57 6.99 -9.85
C CYS A 26 -5.61 7.59 -8.80
N ARG A 27 -6.01 8.66 -8.10
CA ARG A 27 -5.28 9.20 -6.95
C ARG A 27 -5.92 8.73 -5.65
N LEU A 28 -5.11 8.20 -4.75
CA LEU A 28 -5.56 7.64 -3.48
C LEU A 28 -4.89 8.36 -2.31
N ARG A 29 -5.70 8.82 -1.34
CA ARG A 29 -5.22 9.25 -0.03
C ARG A 29 -5.53 8.17 0.98
N ILE A 30 -4.51 7.63 1.64
CA ILE A 30 -4.65 6.57 2.64
C ILE A 30 -4.00 7.00 3.96
N LYS A 31 -4.57 6.53 5.07
CA LYS A 31 -3.90 6.60 6.38
C LYS A 31 -3.05 5.35 6.54
N LEU A 32 -1.75 5.52 6.76
CA LEU A 32 -0.81 4.41 6.92
C LEU A 32 -0.13 4.50 8.28
N ASN A 33 -0.01 3.36 8.97
CA ASN A 33 0.72 3.29 10.24
C ASN A 33 2.22 3.11 9.95
N VAL A 34 2.98 4.18 10.14
CA VAL A 34 4.42 4.25 9.85
C VAL A 34 5.29 3.42 10.81
N GLN A 35 4.73 3.01 11.96
CA GLN A 35 5.39 2.10 12.91
C GLN A 35 5.37 0.64 12.42
N LYS A 36 4.60 0.35 11.37
CA LYS A 36 4.59 -0.95 10.69
C LYS A 36 5.39 -0.88 9.40
N PRO A 37 5.96 -2.01 8.93
CA PRO A 37 6.67 -2.04 7.66
C PRO A 37 5.78 -1.55 6.52
N LEU A 38 6.32 -0.70 5.65
CA LEU A 38 5.64 -0.24 4.44
C LEU A 38 5.35 -1.44 3.54
N ARG A 39 4.13 -1.47 2.99
CA ARG A 39 3.74 -2.54 2.07
C ARG A 39 4.36 -2.30 0.71
N ARG A 40 4.87 -3.37 0.08
CA ARG A 40 5.42 -3.35 -1.28
C ARG A 40 4.34 -3.30 -2.36
N GLY A 41 3.12 -3.66 -2.00
CA GLY A 41 1.99 -3.71 -2.92
C GLY A 41 0.77 -4.31 -2.25
N ILE A 42 -0.28 -4.48 -3.04
CA ILE A 42 -1.53 -5.09 -2.59
C ILE A 42 -2.18 -5.89 -3.71
N PHE A 43 -2.89 -6.95 -3.34
CA PHE A 43 -3.81 -7.62 -4.24
C PHE A 43 -5.13 -6.87 -4.31
N VAL A 44 -5.56 -6.62 -5.53
CA VAL A 44 -6.82 -5.96 -5.86
C VAL A 44 -7.68 -6.90 -6.70
N SER A 45 -8.96 -6.94 -6.42
CA SER A 45 -9.96 -7.58 -7.28
C SER A 45 -10.97 -6.54 -7.77
N ILE A 46 -11.35 -6.68 -9.03
CA ILE A 46 -12.37 -5.85 -9.69
C ILE A 46 -13.52 -6.79 -10.02
N GLY A 47 -14.65 -6.63 -9.33
CA GLY A 47 -15.78 -7.57 -9.42
C GLY A 47 -15.41 -9.00 -8.98
N ASN A 48 -15.88 -10.00 -9.73
CA ASN A 48 -15.62 -11.43 -9.50
C ASN A 48 -14.38 -11.96 -10.27
N TRP A 49 -13.59 -11.07 -10.88
CA TRP A 49 -12.45 -11.44 -11.72
C TRP A 49 -11.15 -11.69 -10.93
N ASN A 50 -10.11 -12.10 -11.68
CA ASN A 50 -8.76 -12.38 -11.20
C ASN A 50 -8.17 -11.32 -10.26
N ARG A 51 -7.35 -11.78 -9.31
CA ARG A 51 -6.57 -10.93 -8.41
C ARG A 51 -5.38 -10.35 -9.17
N PHE A 52 -5.22 -9.03 -9.12
CA PHE A 52 -4.06 -8.33 -9.68
C PHE A 52 -3.17 -7.81 -8.56
N TRP A 53 -1.86 -7.94 -8.72
CA TRP A 53 -0.89 -7.33 -7.81
C TRP A 53 -0.55 -5.92 -8.28
N ILE A 54 -0.71 -4.94 -7.40
CA ILE A 54 -0.32 -3.56 -7.65
C ILE A 54 0.91 -3.25 -6.82
N HIS A 55 2.01 -2.91 -7.47
CA HIS A 55 3.23 -2.45 -6.80
C HIS A 55 3.05 -1.03 -6.28
N PHE A 56 3.50 -0.79 -5.05
CA PHE A 56 3.55 0.56 -4.49
C PHE A 56 4.93 1.16 -4.75
N LYS A 57 4.92 2.36 -5.34
CA LYS A 57 6.08 3.23 -5.41
C LYS A 57 5.85 4.36 -4.41
N TYR A 58 6.81 4.56 -3.51
CA TYR A 58 6.79 5.66 -2.57
C TYR A 58 7.81 6.69 -3.02
N GLU A 59 7.39 7.94 -3.09
CA GLU A 59 8.27 9.08 -3.41
C GLU A 59 8.46 9.93 -2.16
N LYS A 60 9.65 10.53 -2.02
CA LYS A 60 9.97 11.47 -0.93
C LYS A 60 9.71 10.89 0.47
N LEU A 61 9.98 9.60 0.66
CA LEU A 61 9.97 9.03 2.00
C LEU A 61 11.04 9.71 2.86
N PRO A 62 10.75 10.00 4.14
CA PRO A 62 11.78 10.31 5.10
C PRO A 62 12.68 9.07 5.32
N THR A 63 13.59 9.12 6.30
CA THR A 63 14.51 8.02 6.61
C THR A 63 13.76 6.67 6.69
N PHE A 64 14.11 5.77 5.78
CA PHE A 64 13.47 4.45 5.63
C PHE A 64 14.50 3.35 5.88
N CYS A 65 14.11 2.37 6.68
CA CYS A 65 14.95 1.23 7.00
C CYS A 65 14.70 0.07 6.03
N PHE A 66 15.70 -0.28 5.23
CA PHE A 66 15.65 -1.41 4.30
C PHE A 66 15.69 -2.80 4.99
N GLY A 67 16.08 -2.85 6.28
CA GLY A 67 16.10 -4.11 7.05
C GLY A 67 14.73 -4.51 7.59
N CYS A 68 14.05 -3.59 8.29
CA CYS A 68 12.76 -3.86 8.91
C CYS A 68 11.55 -3.26 8.16
N GLY A 69 11.79 -2.42 7.14
CA GLY A 69 10.76 -1.80 6.30
C GLY A 69 9.99 -0.63 6.93
N ARG A 70 10.42 -0.09 8.08
CA ARG A 70 9.73 1.01 8.79
C ARG A 70 10.36 2.37 8.48
N LEU A 71 9.63 3.44 8.77
CA LEU A 71 10.13 4.81 8.71
C LEU A 71 10.71 5.26 10.06
N GLY A 72 11.61 6.25 10.01
CA GLY A 72 12.15 6.96 11.18
C GLY A 72 13.58 6.58 11.57
N HIS A 73 14.19 5.59 10.92
CA HIS A 73 15.59 5.20 11.18
C HIS A 73 16.23 4.58 9.95
N GLY A 74 17.56 4.61 9.89
CA GLY A 74 18.36 3.94 8.86
C GLY A 74 18.66 2.48 9.19
N LEU A 75 19.26 1.76 8.24
CA LEU A 75 19.63 0.35 8.44
C LEU A 75 20.61 0.14 9.61
N GLN A 76 21.55 1.07 9.81
CA GLN A 76 22.56 0.99 10.87
C GLN A 76 21.97 1.12 12.28
N GLU A 77 20.85 1.82 12.41
CA GLU A 77 20.14 2.06 13.67
C GLU A 77 18.98 1.06 13.87
N CYS A 78 18.87 0.06 12.99
CA CYS A 78 17.78 -0.90 13.02
C CYS A 78 17.96 -1.91 14.14
N THR A 79 17.11 -1.83 15.16
CA THR A 79 17.03 -2.81 16.26
C THR A 79 15.98 -3.89 16.01
N GLY A 80 15.21 -3.79 14.92
CA GLY A 80 14.18 -4.76 14.56
C GLY A 80 14.72 -5.93 13.76
N GLU A 81 13.99 -7.05 13.78
CA GLU A 81 14.28 -8.21 12.93
C GLU A 81 14.26 -7.85 11.44
N PHE A 82 15.23 -8.39 10.71
CA PHE A 82 15.26 -8.33 9.25
C PHE A 82 14.10 -9.12 8.67
N LYS A 83 13.26 -8.45 7.88
CA LYS A 83 12.14 -9.09 7.20
C LYS A 83 12.46 -9.20 5.71
N VAL A 84 12.99 -10.35 5.31
CA VAL A 84 13.21 -10.74 3.91
C VAL A 84 11.86 -11.02 3.24
#